data_AF-A0AAV9IHD0-F1
#
_entry.id   AF-A0AAV9IHD0-F1
#
_cell.length_a   1.000
_cell.length_b   1.000
_cell.length_c   1.000
_cell.angle_alpha   90.00
_cell.angle_beta   90.00
_cell.angle_gamma   90.00
#
_symmetry.space_group_name_H-M   'P 1'
#
loop_
_entity.id
_entity.type
_entity.pdbx_description
1 polymer ?
#
loop_
_entity_poly.entity_id
_entity_poly.type
_entity_poly.pdbx_seq_one_letter_code
_entity_poly.pdbx_strand_id
1 'polypeptide(L)'
;MTEEATSNRSSVDYLSTLDTSAVETTNNTTATITSANMSSPTPSENMSGGVSSPSSLKRTRRKVGEQVVPDFTADTSSNNCNIQDLEPQSEPFQGFIEIYSALRNPTDGLKVSDRRRMLKTYTKCFTGTEAVEWMTRKLDLSQEQALDLGQRLIQAGIIRPVLGSDSFCTGDAFFRFQEDDDSNILNLKRIWDSSLPTRHACDLSRELLTKIALLCESYRVQLAAERPQDVLSPYEFDYRKLSESEEFRQYSVATAELQGVCLSELTEKERLVFFVNMYNALCLHAHITHGPPTSFFKRWVFFRSLCYRIAGLDFSLDDIEHGILRCNRFPPSLRFMRQFRSDDPKTKYMLSNIDGRIHFVISAGTRSDPPIRILEEEGVEEELHFATEEFLNQSVRISKEQNEVVLPKIFSWYSDDFPRTVHSLLRWVLQYLYSDAAKLLESMLQDKEKVPNIRYENFDWRSEARFNSAIVRRKRKRMEREKQQMLLQMDEFS
;
A
#
# COMPACT_ATOMS: atom_id res chain seq x y z
N MET A 1 -16.96 23.06 -54.05
CA MET A 1 -16.01 24.18 -53.99
C MET A 1 -14.63 23.59 -54.13
N THR A 2 -13.92 24.11 -55.12
CA THR A 2 -12.68 23.67 -55.76
C THR A 2 -11.43 23.78 -54.88
N GLU A 3 -10.60 22.74 -54.94
CA GLU A 3 -9.15 22.69 -55.20
C GLU A 3 -8.12 23.66 -54.57
N GLU A 4 -6.97 23.03 -54.25
CA GLU A 4 -5.57 23.50 -54.23
C GLU A 4 -5.11 24.42 -53.07
N ALA A 5 -4.16 24.09 -52.20
CA ALA A 5 -2.77 23.56 -52.27
C ALA A 5 -1.73 24.65 -51.92
N THR A 6 -0.55 24.19 -51.45
CA THR A 6 0.71 24.90 -51.07
C THR A 6 0.82 25.30 -49.59
N SER A 7 1.65 24.60 -48.78
CA SER A 7 3.12 24.62 -48.65
C SER A 7 3.64 25.75 -47.74
N ASN A 8 4.18 25.41 -46.57
CA ASN A 8 5.57 25.78 -46.25
C ASN A 8 6.15 25.08 -45.02
N ARG A 9 7.36 24.55 -45.23
CA ARG A 9 8.36 24.11 -44.25
C ARG A 9 9.02 25.34 -43.59
N SER A 10 9.40 25.23 -42.32
CA SER A 10 10.68 25.77 -41.86
C SER A 10 11.22 25.01 -40.64
N SER A 11 12.46 24.59 -40.77
CA SER A 11 13.34 23.95 -39.79
C SER A 11 13.94 24.99 -38.84
N VAL A 12 14.29 24.60 -37.60
CA VAL A 12 15.41 25.21 -36.86
C VAL A 12 16.09 24.12 -36.01
N ASP A 13 17.35 23.82 -36.35
CA ASP A 13 18.34 23.07 -35.58
C ASP A 13 18.91 23.92 -34.43
N TYR A 14 19.32 23.30 -33.32
CA TYR A 14 20.48 23.78 -32.55
C TYR A 14 21.23 22.62 -31.87
N LEU A 15 22.55 22.64 -32.05
CA LEU A 15 23.57 21.66 -31.65
C LEU A 15 24.20 21.98 -30.29
N SER A 16 24.49 20.90 -29.54
CA SER A 16 25.67 20.58 -28.69
C SER A 16 26.40 21.63 -27.84
N THR A 17 26.73 21.26 -26.59
CA THR A 17 28.14 21.17 -26.11
C THR A 17 28.24 20.38 -24.80
N LEU A 18 29.39 19.69 -24.66
CA LEU A 18 29.83 18.79 -23.60
C LEU A 18 30.29 19.53 -22.34
N ASP A 19 30.26 18.84 -21.19
CA ASP A 19 31.44 18.85 -20.30
C ASP A 19 31.54 17.57 -19.43
N THR A 20 32.76 17.20 -19.08
CA THR A 20 33.21 15.91 -18.50
C THR A 20 34.01 16.10 -17.21
N SER A 21 34.20 15.00 -16.45
CA SER A 21 35.08 14.75 -15.27
C SER A 21 34.38 14.84 -13.89
N ALA A 22 34.64 14.04 -12.85
CA ALA A 22 35.66 13.03 -12.50
C ALA A 22 35.04 12.03 -11.47
N VAL A 23 35.23 10.71 -11.57
CA VAL A 23 36.19 9.83 -10.83
C VAL A 23 36.25 10.02 -9.31
N GLU A 24 35.79 9.02 -8.54
CA GLU A 24 36.50 8.50 -7.35
C GLU A 24 36.05 7.08 -6.95
N THR A 25 37.04 6.24 -6.71
CA THR A 25 37.04 4.81 -6.31
C THR A 25 37.00 4.63 -4.79
N THR A 26 36.44 3.52 -4.28
CA THR A 26 37.12 2.55 -3.36
C THR A 26 36.23 1.41 -2.81
N ASN A 27 36.65 0.18 -3.14
CA ASN A 27 36.88 -1.03 -2.33
C ASN A 27 35.91 -1.59 -1.25
N ASN A 28 35.38 -2.79 -1.56
CA ASN A 28 35.32 -4.06 -0.82
C ASN A 28 35.65 -4.13 0.69
N THR A 29 34.81 -4.84 1.48
CA THR A 29 35.24 -6.04 2.25
C THR A 29 34.08 -6.93 2.71
N THR A 30 34.33 -8.23 2.64
CA THR A 30 33.53 -9.42 3.00
C THR A 30 33.59 -9.74 4.50
N ALA A 31 32.52 -10.27 5.11
CA ALA A 31 32.64 -11.20 6.26
C ALA A 31 31.35 -12.04 6.48
N THR A 32 31.55 -13.34 6.39
CA THR A 32 30.68 -14.49 6.72
C THR A 32 30.73 -14.80 8.22
N ILE A 33 29.68 -15.43 8.81
CA ILE A 33 29.67 -16.38 9.97
C ILE A 33 28.18 -16.69 10.32
N THR A 34 27.60 -17.85 9.93
CA THR A 34 27.37 -19.10 10.73
C THR A 34 26.71 -18.88 12.11
N SER A 35 25.40 -19.11 12.31
CA SER A 35 24.66 -20.37 12.59
C SER A 35 24.81 -20.94 14.02
N ALA A 36 23.70 -20.97 14.79
CA ALA A 36 23.15 -22.09 15.60
C ALA A 36 22.26 -21.53 16.73
N ASN A 37 20.93 -21.77 16.78
CA ASN A 37 20.16 -22.99 17.11
C ASN A 37 19.93 -23.19 18.63
N MET A 38 18.69 -23.60 18.96
CA MET A 38 18.24 -24.41 20.13
C MET A 38 17.54 -23.71 21.32
N SER A 39 16.22 -23.95 21.36
CA SER A 39 15.46 -24.62 22.46
C SER A 39 14.76 -23.81 23.55
N SER A 40 13.44 -23.85 23.47
CA SER A 40 12.46 -23.81 24.58
C SER A 40 12.57 -25.06 25.47
N PRO A 41 11.99 -25.07 26.70
CA PRO A 41 10.58 -25.47 26.86
C PRO A 41 9.80 -24.77 28.00
N THR A 42 8.48 -24.75 27.86
CA THR A 42 7.44 -24.62 28.92
C THR A 42 7.06 -26.03 29.44
N PRO A 43 5.98 -26.29 30.21
CA PRO A 43 5.13 -25.49 31.12
C PRO A 43 4.89 -26.21 32.49
N SER A 44 4.14 -25.60 33.41
CA SER A 44 3.27 -26.34 34.34
C SER A 44 2.13 -25.49 34.89
N GLU A 45 0.99 -26.16 35.07
CA GLU A 45 -0.40 -25.72 35.19
C GLU A 45 -0.91 -25.44 36.63
N ASN A 46 -2.06 -24.72 36.66
CA ASN A 46 -3.29 -24.89 37.45
C ASN A 46 -3.34 -24.72 38.98
N MET A 47 -4.37 -23.96 39.42
CA MET A 47 -5.41 -24.27 40.45
C MET A 47 -6.05 -22.93 40.91
N SER A 48 -7.27 -22.53 40.53
CA SER A 48 -8.64 -22.96 40.95
C SER A 48 -9.14 -22.41 42.30
N GLY A 49 -10.33 -21.77 42.28
CA GLY A 49 -11.24 -21.49 43.42
C GLY A 49 -11.47 -20.00 43.68
N GLY A 50 -12.67 -19.42 43.82
CA GLY A 50 -14.02 -19.95 43.97
C GLY A 50 -14.82 -19.07 44.96
N VAL A 51 -15.81 -18.34 44.44
CA VAL A 51 -17.13 -17.98 45.04
C VAL A 51 -17.19 -17.14 46.34
N SER A 52 -17.87 -15.97 46.30
CA SER A 52 -19.14 -15.70 47.01
C SER A 52 -19.48 -14.19 47.14
N SER A 53 -20.72 -13.83 46.77
CA SER A 53 -21.44 -12.59 47.15
C SER A 53 -22.12 -12.78 48.51
N PRO A 54 -22.61 -11.72 49.21
CA PRO A 54 -24.01 -11.32 48.98
C PRO A 54 -24.44 -9.85 49.31
N SER A 55 -25.52 -9.43 48.64
CA SER A 55 -26.72 -8.68 49.09
C SER A 55 -26.67 -7.26 49.71
N SER A 56 -27.23 -6.32 48.94
CA SER A 56 -28.42 -5.48 49.21
C SER A 56 -28.44 -4.42 50.33
N LEU A 57 -28.73 -3.15 49.96
CA LEU A 57 -29.65 -2.25 50.69
C LEU A 57 -30.10 -1.04 49.83
N LYS A 58 -31.26 -0.49 50.19
CA LYS A 58 -32.20 0.32 49.39
C LYS A 58 -32.01 1.85 49.52
N ARG A 59 -32.16 2.54 48.38
CA ARG A 59 -33.08 3.69 48.09
C ARG A 59 -32.87 5.05 48.81
N THR A 60 -32.54 6.12 48.07
CA THR A 60 -33.23 7.44 48.09
C THR A 60 -32.80 8.36 46.93
N ARG A 61 -33.62 9.38 46.62
CA ARG A 61 -33.75 10.07 45.34
C ARG A 61 -33.23 11.53 45.39
N ARG A 62 -32.55 11.96 44.31
CA ARG A 62 -32.36 13.34 43.74
C ARG A 62 -31.48 14.37 44.49
N LYS A 63 -30.43 14.84 43.81
CA LYS A 63 -30.39 16.16 43.14
C LYS A 63 -29.21 16.27 42.15
N VAL A 64 -29.40 17.16 41.18
CA VAL A 64 -28.69 17.36 39.91
C VAL A 64 -27.27 17.89 40.08
N GLY A 65 -26.31 17.30 39.35
CA GLY A 65 -24.99 17.85 39.07
C GLY A 65 -23.87 16.81 39.15
N GLU A 66 -23.82 15.85 38.23
CA GLU A 66 -22.69 14.92 38.13
C GLU A 66 -22.28 14.77 36.67
N GLN A 67 -20.98 14.98 36.42
CA GLN A 67 -20.30 14.54 35.20
C GLN A 67 -20.52 13.02 35.07
N VAL A 68 -20.80 12.56 33.86
CA VAL A 68 -20.98 11.14 33.56
C VAL A 68 -19.65 10.44 33.78
N VAL A 69 -19.49 9.78 34.92
CA VAL A 69 -18.40 8.81 35.14
C VAL A 69 -18.78 7.54 34.37
N PRO A 70 -17.92 6.99 33.49
CA PRO A 70 -18.21 5.74 32.82
C PRO A 70 -18.29 4.60 33.85
N ASP A 71 -19.34 3.77 33.77
CA ASP A 71 -19.47 2.58 34.60
C ASP A 71 -18.58 1.46 34.04
N PHE A 72 -17.52 1.12 34.78
CA PHE A 72 -16.50 0.14 34.37
C PHE A 72 -16.78 -1.30 34.87
N THR A 73 -17.98 -1.60 35.37
CA THR A 73 -18.26 -2.83 36.13
C THR A 73 -19.21 -3.85 35.49
N ALA A 74 -19.34 -3.92 34.16
CA ALA A 74 -20.19 -4.92 33.51
C ALA A 74 -19.40 -6.11 32.90
N ASP A 75 -19.55 -7.27 33.55
CA ASP A 75 -19.15 -8.59 33.05
C ASP A 75 -19.99 -9.05 31.85
N THR A 76 -19.36 -9.85 31.00
CA THR A 76 -19.90 -10.60 29.86
C THR A 76 -21.09 -11.52 30.23
N SER A 77 -22.28 -11.28 29.65
CA SER A 77 -23.23 -12.35 29.31
C SER A 77 -24.33 -11.90 28.33
N SER A 78 -24.34 -12.56 27.15
CA SER A 78 -25.44 -12.84 26.21
C SER A 78 -26.57 -11.81 25.97
N ASN A 79 -26.79 -11.43 24.71
CA ASN A 79 -28.04 -11.76 24.00
C ASN A 79 -28.03 -11.43 22.49
N ASN A 80 -28.38 -12.46 21.72
CA ASN A 80 -29.00 -12.54 20.40
C ASN A 80 -28.75 -11.43 19.36
N CYS A 81 -28.06 -11.88 18.31
CA CYS A 81 -27.78 -11.25 17.03
C CYS A 81 -29.06 -10.87 16.29
N ASN A 82 -29.10 -9.63 15.80
CA ASN A 82 -29.73 -9.35 14.51
C ASN A 82 -28.70 -8.60 13.65
N ILE A 83 -28.44 -9.20 12.49
CA ILE A 83 -27.40 -8.82 11.53
C ILE A 83 -28.00 -7.78 10.61
N GLN A 84 -27.50 -6.54 10.64
CA GLN A 84 -27.44 -5.58 9.52
C GLN A 84 -26.93 -4.24 10.08
N ASP A 85 -25.66 -3.94 9.81
CA ASP A 85 -25.13 -2.60 9.51
C ASP A 85 -23.60 -2.67 9.41
N LEU A 86 -23.08 -2.48 8.19
CA LEU A 86 -21.65 -2.35 7.90
C LEU A 86 -21.18 -0.92 8.22
N GLU A 87 -21.27 -0.52 9.48
CA GLU A 87 -20.47 0.56 10.07
C GLU A 87 -19.46 -0.04 11.06
N PRO A 88 -18.21 0.45 11.15
CA PRO A 88 -17.24 -0.06 12.10
C PRO A 88 -17.58 0.43 13.51
N GLN A 89 -18.64 -0.12 14.10
CA GLN A 89 -19.20 0.33 15.38
C GLN A 89 -19.40 -0.87 16.32
N SER A 90 -18.32 -1.57 16.62
CA SER A 90 -18.11 -1.98 18.01
C SER A 90 -16.89 -1.22 18.49
N GLU A 91 -17.11 -0.36 19.48
CA GLU A 91 -16.00 0.21 20.22
C GLU A 91 -15.14 -0.94 20.78
N PRO A 92 -13.79 -0.88 20.70
CA PRO A 92 -12.90 -1.89 21.28
C PRO A 92 -13.24 -2.22 22.74
N PHE A 93 -13.80 -1.25 23.46
CA PHE A 93 -14.43 -1.39 24.77
C PHE A 93 -15.36 -0.18 25.00
N GLN A 94 -16.33 -0.31 25.91
CA GLN A 94 -17.30 0.74 26.23
C GLN A 94 -16.62 2.10 26.54
N GLY A 95 -17.05 3.17 25.87
CA GLY A 95 -16.53 4.52 26.05
C GLY A 95 -15.22 4.79 25.30
N PHE A 96 -14.81 3.90 24.39
CA PHE A 96 -13.53 4.02 23.68
C PHE A 96 -13.42 5.33 22.90
N ILE A 97 -14.44 5.73 22.13
CA ILE A 97 -14.35 6.91 21.27
C ILE A 97 -14.12 8.16 22.12
N GLU A 98 -14.80 8.28 23.25
CA GLU A 98 -14.66 9.39 24.18
C GLU A 98 -13.25 9.41 24.80
N ILE A 99 -12.78 8.26 25.28
CA ILE A 99 -11.45 8.10 25.87
C ILE A 99 -10.35 8.38 24.85
N TYR A 100 -10.46 7.83 23.64
CA TYR A 100 -9.49 8.03 22.56
C TYR A 100 -9.45 9.49 22.12
N SER A 101 -10.62 10.12 21.94
CA SER A 101 -10.73 11.53 21.58
C SER A 101 -10.12 12.43 22.66
N ALA A 102 -10.31 12.11 23.94
CA ALA A 102 -9.68 12.82 25.05
C ALA A 102 -8.15 12.61 25.05
N LEU A 103 -7.68 11.37 24.88
CA LEU A 103 -6.25 11.04 24.81
C LEU A 103 -5.54 11.77 23.65
N ARG A 104 -6.21 11.90 22.51
CA ARG A 104 -5.68 12.53 21.29
C ARG A 104 -6.04 14.01 21.16
N ASN A 105 -6.62 14.64 22.19
CA ASN A 105 -6.98 16.05 22.13
C ASN A 105 -5.72 16.91 21.86
N PRO A 106 -5.71 17.77 20.83
CA PRO A 106 -4.53 18.56 20.48
C PRO A 106 -4.03 19.53 21.56
N THR A 107 -4.93 19.94 22.46
CA THR A 107 -4.66 20.99 23.46
C THR A 107 -4.37 20.43 24.84
N ASP A 108 -5.10 19.40 25.26
CA ASP A 108 -5.02 18.86 26.62
C ASP A 108 -4.95 17.33 26.70
N GLY A 109 -4.71 16.66 25.57
CA GLY A 109 -4.50 15.22 25.47
C GLY A 109 -3.17 14.74 26.03
N LEU A 110 -2.89 13.45 25.89
CA LEU A 110 -1.67 12.83 26.37
C LEU A 110 -0.46 13.39 25.62
N LYS A 111 0.56 13.83 26.37
CA LYS A 111 1.75 14.46 25.80
C LYS A 111 2.66 13.43 25.12
N VAL A 112 2.65 13.44 23.78
CA VAL A 112 3.52 12.62 22.93
C VAL A 112 4.73 13.45 22.49
N SER A 113 5.95 12.89 22.60
CA SER A 113 7.18 13.60 22.20
C SER A 113 8.34 12.65 21.86
N ASP A 114 9.34 13.17 21.16
CA ASP A 114 10.58 12.42 20.88
C ASP A 114 11.43 12.32 22.14
N ARG A 115 11.87 11.11 22.48
CA ARG A 115 12.69 10.83 23.67
C ARG A 115 13.99 10.16 23.27
N ARG A 116 15.10 10.59 23.85
CA ARG A 116 16.41 9.97 23.64
C ARG A 116 16.74 9.07 24.82
N ARG A 117 17.05 7.80 24.56
CA ARG A 117 17.61 6.90 25.57
C ARG A 117 18.90 6.29 25.04
N MET A 118 19.99 6.50 25.78
CA MET A 118 21.35 6.23 25.31
C MET A 118 21.64 6.95 23.96
N LEU A 119 22.08 6.21 22.95
CA LEU A 119 22.41 6.71 21.61
C LEU A 119 21.24 6.64 20.62
N LYS A 120 20.04 6.19 21.03
CA LYS A 120 18.87 6.04 20.16
C LYS A 120 17.77 7.06 20.50
N THR A 121 17.21 7.68 19.47
CA THR A 121 16.00 8.51 19.56
C THR A 121 14.78 7.65 19.29
N TYR A 122 13.78 7.77 20.15
CA TYR A 122 12.47 7.14 20.05
C TYR A 122 11.45 8.23 19.78
N THR A 123 10.95 8.26 18.55
CA THR A 123 10.07 9.32 18.06
C THR A 123 8.65 9.13 18.58
N LYS A 124 7.94 10.23 18.84
CA LYS A 124 6.50 10.25 19.19
C LYS A 124 6.11 9.24 20.29
N CYS A 125 6.81 9.24 21.42
CA CYS A 125 6.55 8.33 22.53
C CYS A 125 6.07 9.06 23.79
N PHE A 126 5.47 8.30 24.71
CA PHE A 126 5.12 8.71 26.07
C PHE A 126 5.53 7.62 27.07
N THR A 127 5.65 7.97 28.34
CA THR A 127 5.91 7.00 29.42
C THR A 127 4.61 6.53 30.05
N GLY A 128 4.60 5.34 30.63
CA GLY A 128 3.44 4.87 31.38
C GLY A 128 3.12 5.75 32.59
N THR A 129 4.14 6.38 33.21
CA THR A 129 3.93 7.37 34.28
C THR A 129 3.12 8.57 33.79
N GLU A 130 3.51 9.17 32.67
CA GLU A 130 2.78 10.33 32.10
C GLU A 130 1.36 9.97 31.68
N ALA A 131 1.19 8.77 31.12
CA ALA A 131 -0.13 8.26 30.73
C ALA A 131 -1.04 8.06 31.94
N VAL A 132 -0.55 7.43 33.01
CA VAL A 132 -1.30 7.22 34.26
C VAL A 132 -1.61 8.55 34.94
N GLU A 133 -0.64 9.47 35.02
CA GLU A 133 -0.87 10.81 35.56
C GLU A 133 -1.92 11.59 34.77
N TRP A 134 -1.91 11.47 33.44
CA TRP A 134 -2.92 12.09 32.60
C TRP A 134 -4.29 11.48 32.82
N MET A 135 -4.42 10.16 32.78
CA MET A 135 -5.69 9.44 32.99
C MET A 135 -6.28 9.74 34.36
N THR A 136 -5.46 9.72 35.41
CA THR A 136 -5.89 10.05 36.78
C THR A 136 -6.43 11.47 36.86
N ARG A 137 -5.79 12.44 36.19
CA ARG A 137 -6.16 13.86 36.26
C ARG A 137 -7.35 14.22 35.37
N LYS A 138 -7.45 13.62 34.19
CA LYS A 138 -8.39 14.02 33.13
C LYS A 138 -9.62 13.12 33.04
N LEU A 139 -9.47 11.85 33.38
CA LEU A 139 -10.55 10.86 33.38
C LEU A 139 -11.00 10.48 34.80
N ASP A 140 -10.41 11.10 35.84
CA ASP A 140 -10.71 10.83 37.26
C ASP A 140 -10.57 9.35 37.66
N LEU A 141 -9.62 8.64 37.04
CA LEU A 141 -9.37 7.23 37.29
C LEU A 141 -8.42 7.03 38.49
N SER A 142 -8.63 5.97 39.26
CA SER A 142 -7.60 5.51 40.20
C SER A 142 -6.35 5.02 39.45
N GLN A 143 -5.20 4.96 40.13
CA GLN A 143 -3.97 4.46 39.52
C GLN A 143 -4.12 3.02 38.99
N GLU A 144 -4.88 2.17 39.68
CA GLU A 144 -5.16 0.79 39.26
C GLU A 144 -6.05 0.77 38.01
N GLN A 145 -7.10 1.60 37.97
CA GLN A 145 -7.98 1.74 36.80
C GLN A 145 -7.23 2.31 35.58
N ALA A 146 -6.31 3.25 35.78
CA ALA A 146 -5.49 3.80 34.72
C ALA A 146 -4.51 2.76 34.13
N LEU A 147 -3.95 1.88 34.98
CA LEU A 147 -3.10 0.77 34.54
C LEU A 147 -3.91 -0.26 33.74
N ASP A 148 -5.10 -0.63 34.21
CA ASP A 148 -6.01 -1.52 33.51
C ASP A 148 -6.43 -0.95 32.14
N LEU A 149 -6.83 0.32 32.10
CA LEU A 149 -7.18 1.01 30.85
C LEU A 149 -5.99 1.01 29.87
N GLY A 150 -4.78 1.33 30.33
CA GLY A 150 -3.59 1.27 29.49
C GLY A 150 -3.31 -0.14 28.95
N GLN A 151 -3.56 -1.18 29.75
CA GLN A 151 -3.41 -2.56 29.30
C GLN A 151 -4.47 -2.95 28.26
N ARG A 152 -5.71 -2.49 28.41
CA ARG A 152 -6.78 -2.66 27.40
C ARG A 152 -6.45 -1.92 26.11
N LEU A 153 -5.87 -0.72 26.19
CA LEU A 153 -5.40 0.02 25.01
C LEU A 153 -4.28 -0.74 24.26
N ILE A 154 -3.41 -1.47 24.97
CA ILE A 154 -2.43 -2.37 24.33
C ILE A 154 -3.12 -3.55 23.65
N GLN A 155 -4.05 -4.22 24.35
CA GLN A 155 -4.76 -5.38 23.81
C GLN A 155 -5.61 -5.03 22.59
N ALA A 156 -6.22 -3.84 22.59
CA ALA A 156 -6.97 -3.30 21.47
C ALA A 156 -6.07 -2.79 20.31
N GLY A 157 -4.74 -2.84 20.46
CA GLY A 157 -3.80 -2.40 19.43
C GLY A 157 -3.78 -0.88 19.21
N ILE A 158 -4.21 -0.10 20.20
CA ILE A 158 -4.30 1.37 20.13
C ILE A 158 -2.99 2.04 20.55
N ILE A 159 -2.32 1.45 21.53
CA ILE A 159 -0.97 1.82 21.94
C ILE A 159 -0.10 0.56 21.93
N ARG A 160 1.19 0.72 21.67
CA ARG A 160 2.14 -0.40 21.69
C ARG A 160 3.35 -0.10 22.57
N PRO A 161 3.93 -1.14 23.19
CA PRO A 161 5.27 -1.08 23.73
C PRO A 161 6.30 -0.66 22.68
N VAL A 162 7.22 0.22 23.09
CA VAL A 162 8.38 0.64 22.28
C VAL A 162 9.68 0.20 22.95
N LEU A 163 9.77 0.31 24.27
CA LEU A 163 10.98 -0.01 25.00
C LEU A 163 10.70 -0.26 26.50
N GLY A 164 11.22 -1.35 27.05
CA GLY A 164 11.28 -1.59 28.50
C GLY A 164 10.34 -2.68 29.01
N SER A 165 9.06 -2.66 28.64
CA SER A 165 8.05 -3.63 29.10
C SER A 165 6.99 -3.87 28.01
N ASP A 166 6.57 -5.13 27.85
CA ASP A 166 5.49 -5.52 26.92
C ASP A 166 4.09 -5.30 27.51
N SER A 167 3.97 -5.28 28.84
CA SER A 167 2.74 -4.92 29.56
C SER A 167 2.73 -3.44 29.91
N PHE A 168 1.53 -2.86 30.03
CA PHE A 168 1.39 -1.47 30.44
C PHE A 168 1.82 -1.30 31.90
N CYS A 169 2.81 -0.43 32.14
CA CYS A 169 3.35 -0.19 33.47
C CYS A 169 3.81 1.26 33.63
N THR A 170 3.78 1.78 34.86
CA THR A 170 4.45 3.04 35.18
C THR A 170 5.97 2.87 35.12
N GLY A 171 6.70 3.99 35.10
CA GLY A 171 8.15 4.04 35.05
C GLY A 171 8.69 4.41 33.67
N ASP A 172 9.94 4.03 33.41
CA ASP A 172 10.69 4.48 32.23
C ASP A 172 10.39 3.67 30.96
N ALA A 173 9.35 2.85 30.95
CA ALA A 173 8.90 2.17 29.74
C ALA A 173 8.31 3.19 28.75
N PHE A 174 8.65 3.03 27.48
CA PHE A 174 8.12 3.87 26.40
C PHE A 174 6.99 3.15 25.68
N PHE A 175 5.89 3.87 25.52
CA PHE A 175 4.73 3.47 24.75
C PHE A 175 4.49 4.49 23.64
N ARG A 176 3.83 4.06 22.58
CA ARG A 176 3.51 4.89 21.42
C ARG A 176 2.10 4.53 20.94
N PHE A 177 1.35 5.51 20.47
CA PHE A 177 0.09 5.23 19.79
C PHE A 177 0.36 4.50 18.47
N GLN A 178 -0.45 3.50 18.17
CA GLN A 178 -0.31 2.73 16.94
C GLN A 178 -0.44 3.62 15.68
N GLU A 179 -1.25 4.68 15.75
CA GLU A 179 -1.37 5.72 14.71
C GLU A 179 -0.06 6.49 14.45
N ASP A 180 0.77 6.65 15.48
CA ASP A 180 2.03 7.39 15.43
C ASP A 180 3.22 6.51 15.05
N ASP A 181 2.97 5.23 14.74
CA ASP A 181 4.01 4.29 14.36
C ASP A 181 4.71 4.70 13.05
N ASP A 182 6.04 4.82 13.11
CA ASP A 182 6.91 5.04 11.96
C ASP A 182 7.41 3.73 11.35
N SER A 183 6.73 2.62 11.67
CA SER A 183 6.93 1.34 11.00
C SER A 183 6.79 1.48 9.49
N ASN A 184 7.62 0.73 8.77
CA ASN A 184 7.51 0.65 7.31
C ASN A 184 6.25 -0.12 6.86
N ILE A 185 5.46 -0.69 7.78
CA ILE A 185 4.24 -1.43 7.47
C ILE A 185 3.03 -0.48 7.55
N LEU A 186 2.57 -0.03 6.39
CA LEU A 186 1.69 1.14 6.27
C LEU A 186 0.25 0.90 6.74
N ASN A 187 -0.18 -0.36 6.81
CA ASN A 187 -1.52 -0.73 7.26
C ASN A 187 -1.58 -1.18 8.72
N LEU A 188 -0.56 -0.88 9.54
CA LEU A 188 -0.58 -1.15 10.98
C LEU A 188 -1.15 -0.01 11.80
N LYS A 189 -1.58 1.12 11.22
CA LYS A 189 -2.21 2.21 11.99
C LYS A 189 -3.45 1.76 12.77
N ARG A 190 -4.09 0.67 12.34
CA ARG A 190 -5.14 -0.07 13.05
C ARG A 190 -4.84 -1.56 12.97
N ILE A 191 -5.06 -2.29 14.07
CA ILE A 191 -5.01 -3.75 14.08
C ILE A 191 -6.38 -4.30 13.69
N TRP A 192 -6.40 -5.29 12.80
CA TRP A 192 -7.64 -5.97 12.44
C TRP A 192 -8.06 -6.93 13.53
N ASP A 193 -9.34 -6.89 13.91
CA ASP A 193 -9.91 -7.86 14.83
C ASP A 193 -10.14 -9.18 14.08
N SER A 194 -9.39 -10.21 14.47
CA SER A 194 -9.47 -11.55 13.86
C SER A 194 -10.81 -12.25 14.08
N SER A 195 -11.66 -11.76 14.99
CA SER A 195 -13.02 -12.27 15.18
C SER A 195 -14.00 -11.77 14.11
N LEU A 196 -13.66 -10.68 13.40
CA LEU A 196 -14.48 -10.11 12.34
C LEU A 196 -14.24 -10.84 11.00
N PRO A 197 -15.30 -11.08 10.21
CA PRO A 197 -15.14 -11.65 8.88
C PRO A 197 -14.42 -10.66 7.96
N THR A 198 -13.56 -11.17 7.09
CA THR A 198 -12.94 -10.39 6.00
C THR A 198 -13.68 -10.62 4.69
N ARG A 199 -13.71 -9.60 3.84
CA ARG A 199 -14.19 -9.74 2.47
C ARG A 199 -13.27 -10.61 1.62
N HIS A 200 -13.79 -11.03 0.47
CA HIS A 200 -12.98 -11.70 -0.53
C HIS A 200 -11.81 -10.81 -0.97
N ALA A 201 -10.62 -11.40 -1.15
CA ALA A 201 -9.39 -10.63 -1.34
C ALA A 201 -9.45 -9.74 -2.59
N CYS A 202 -10.00 -10.25 -3.70
CA CYS A 202 -10.16 -9.48 -4.94
C CYS A 202 -11.03 -8.24 -4.76
N ASP A 203 -12.16 -8.36 -4.06
CA ASP A 203 -13.07 -7.24 -3.80
C ASP A 203 -12.43 -6.18 -2.92
N LEU A 204 -11.79 -6.59 -1.83
CA LEU A 204 -11.05 -5.68 -0.97
C LEU A 204 -9.96 -4.96 -1.76
N SER A 205 -9.21 -5.68 -2.60
CA SER A 205 -8.12 -5.09 -3.39
C SER A 205 -8.60 -4.06 -4.41
N ARG A 206 -9.71 -4.37 -5.09
CA ARG A 206 -10.37 -3.47 -6.03
C ARG A 206 -10.84 -2.22 -5.33
N GLU A 207 -11.52 -2.35 -4.19
CA GLU A 207 -12.03 -1.21 -3.44
C GLU A 207 -10.90 -0.33 -2.92
N LEU A 208 -9.87 -0.92 -2.29
CA LEU A 208 -8.73 -0.16 -1.76
C LEU A 208 -8.00 0.59 -2.86
N LEU A 209 -7.66 -0.06 -3.98
CA LEU A 209 -7.00 0.62 -5.10
C LEU A 209 -7.90 1.71 -5.68
N THR A 210 -9.21 1.46 -5.81
CA THR A 210 -10.15 2.47 -6.32
C THR A 210 -10.23 3.69 -5.42
N LYS A 211 -10.31 3.50 -4.09
CA LYS A 211 -10.36 4.60 -3.11
C LYS A 211 -9.13 5.49 -3.20
N ILE A 212 -7.93 4.92 -3.15
CA ILE A 212 -6.70 5.72 -3.20
C ILE A 212 -6.47 6.35 -4.59
N ALA A 213 -6.82 5.66 -5.68
CA ALA A 213 -6.72 6.21 -7.02
C ALA A 213 -7.66 7.42 -7.21
N LEU A 214 -8.90 7.32 -6.72
CA LEU A 214 -9.86 8.43 -6.74
C LEU A 214 -9.39 9.60 -5.88
N LEU A 215 -8.84 9.32 -4.70
CA LEU A 215 -8.28 10.34 -3.82
C LEU A 215 -7.17 11.12 -4.52
N CYS A 216 -6.21 10.42 -5.13
CA CYS A 216 -5.14 11.03 -5.91
C CYS A 216 -5.68 11.85 -7.10
N GLU A 217 -6.62 11.30 -7.87
CA GLU A 217 -7.20 11.98 -9.04
C GLU A 217 -8.00 13.23 -8.64
N SER A 218 -8.82 13.16 -7.58
CA SER A 218 -9.57 14.31 -7.06
C SER A 218 -8.63 15.43 -6.63
N TYR A 219 -7.57 15.10 -5.90
CA TYR A 219 -6.58 16.07 -5.44
C TYR A 219 -5.85 16.73 -6.62
N ARG A 220 -5.48 15.94 -7.64
CA ARG A 220 -4.85 16.44 -8.86
C ARG A 220 -5.74 17.44 -9.61
N VAL A 221 -7.05 17.14 -9.71
CA VAL A 221 -8.02 18.05 -10.35
C VAL A 221 -8.19 19.34 -9.56
N GLN A 222 -8.23 19.28 -8.23
CA GLN A 222 -8.30 20.46 -7.36
C GLN A 222 -7.06 21.35 -7.53
N LEU A 223 -5.86 20.76 -7.47
CA LEU A 223 -4.61 21.50 -7.61
C LEU A 223 -4.51 22.21 -8.98
N ALA A 224 -4.93 21.53 -10.06
CA ALA A 224 -4.95 22.12 -11.39
C ALA A 224 -5.93 23.30 -11.52
N ALA A 225 -7.03 23.31 -10.77
CA ALA A 225 -7.98 24.42 -10.74
C ALA A 225 -7.46 25.62 -9.92
N GLU A 226 -6.71 25.38 -8.84
CA GLU A 226 -6.17 26.42 -7.96
C GLU A 226 -4.96 27.15 -8.54
N ARG A 227 -4.19 26.51 -9.43
CA ARG A 227 -2.96 27.07 -10.04
C ARG A 227 -2.98 27.08 -11.57
N PRO A 228 -3.88 27.85 -12.21
CA PRO A 228 -4.00 27.85 -13.68
C PRO A 228 -2.83 28.52 -14.42
N GLN A 229 -1.99 29.32 -13.74
CA GLN A 229 -0.90 30.12 -14.33
C GLN A 229 0.51 29.58 -14.03
N ASP A 230 0.64 28.67 -13.07
CA ASP A 230 1.91 28.00 -12.82
C ASP A 230 2.01 26.82 -13.79
N VAL A 231 2.98 26.85 -14.71
CA VAL A 231 3.42 25.64 -15.44
C VAL A 231 4.21 24.74 -14.49
N LEU A 232 3.65 24.45 -13.32
CA LEU A 232 4.07 23.28 -12.55
C LEU A 232 3.50 22.09 -13.30
N SER A 233 4.34 21.08 -13.47
CA SER A 233 3.95 19.79 -14.05
C SER A 233 2.57 19.40 -13.50
N PRO A 234 1.55 19.05 -14.32
CA PRO A 234 0.20 18.66 -13.86
C PRO A 234 0.17 17.37 -13.00
N TYR A 235 1.34 17.00 -12.49
CA TYR A 235 1.76 15.75 -11.88
C TYR A 235 2.55 15.99 -10.57
N GLU A 236 2.77 17.25 -10.16
CA GLU A 236 3.36 17.55 -8.86
C GLU A 236 2.29 17.41 -7.76
N PHE A 237 2.35 16.31 -7.02
CA PHE A 237 1.46 16.06 -5.88
C PHE A 237 2.04 16.73 -4.62
N ASP A 238 1.26 17.57 -3.96
CA ASP A 238 1.53 17.92 -2.55
C ASP A 238 1.05 16.78 -1.66
N TYR A 239 1.86 15.72 -1.61
CA TYR A 239 1.60 14.50 -0.85
C TYR A 239 1.35 14.78 0.64
N ARG A 240 1.89 15.87 1.20
CA ARG A 240 1.69 16.22 2.61
C ARG A 240 0.24 16.58 2.90
N LYS A 241 -0.33 17.52 2.15
CA LYS A 241 -1.75 17.89 2.31
C LYS A 241 -2.67 16.68 2.11
N LEU A 242 -2.36 15.83 1.12
CA LEU A 242 -3.13 14.62 0.87
C LEU A 242 -3.06 13.65 2.06
N SER A 243 -1.89 13.52 2.69
CA SER A 243 -1.69 12.64 3.85
C SER A 243 -2.45 13.09 5.12
N GLU A 244 -2.83 14.37 5.19
CA GLU A 244 -3.57 14.97 6.31
C GLU A 244 -5.09 14.93 6.12
N SER A 245 -5.56 14.52 4.93
CA SER A 245 -6.98 14.49 4.59
C SER A 245 -7.75 13.40 5.34
N GLU A 246 -9.03 13.68 5.63
CA GLU A 246 -9.91 12.72 6.29
C GLU A 246 -10.13 11.47 5.42
N GLU A 247 -10.27 11.66 4.11
CA GLU A 247 -10.42 10.57 3.14
C GLU A 247 -9.19 9.64 3.15
N PHE A 248 -7.98 10.21 3.27
CA PHE A 248 -6.77 9.41 3.40
C PHE A 248 -6.69 8.67 4.74
N ARG A 249 -7.17 9.29 5.83
CA ARG A 249 -7.29 8.62 7.13
C ARG A 249 -8.24 7.43 7.07
N GLN A 250 -9.40 7.60 6.44
CA GLN A 250 -10.37 6.52 6.21
C GLN A 250 -9.79 5.40 5.34
N TYR A 251 -9.06 5.75 4.28
CA TYR A 251 -8.32 4.77 3.48
C TYR A 251 -7.32 3.99 4.33
N SER A 252 -6.50 4.69 5.12
CA SER A 252 -5.49 4.09 6.00
C SER A 252 -6.13 3.09 6.97
N VAL A 253 -7.27 3.45 7.58
CA VAL A 253 -8.02 2.55 8.48
C VAL A 253 -8.55 1.33 7.73
N ALA A 254 -9.09 1.51 6.52
CA ALA A 254 -9.63 0.41 5.72
C ALA A 254 -8.56 -0.61 5.30
N THR A 255 -7.30 -0.21 5.15
CA THR A 255 -6.21 -1.15 4.82
C THR A 255 -5.91 -2.18 5.91
N ALA A 256 -6.41 -2.00 7.14
CA ALA A 256 -6.21 -2.95 8.24
C ALA A 256 -6.81 -4.33 7.92
N GLU A 257 -7.94 -4.39 7.19
CA GLU A 257 -8.62 -5.65 6.83
C GLU A 257 -7.70 -6.63 6.07
N LEU A 258 -6.71 -6.11 5.33
CA LEU A 258 -5.69 -6.93 4.66
C LEU A 258 -4.98 -7.88 5.64
N GLN A 259 -4.85 -7.52 6.92
CA GLN A 259 -4.17 -8.34 7.92
C GLN A 259 -4.84 -9.71 8.11
N GLY A 260 -6.17 -9.81 7.89
CA GLY A 260 -6.97 -11.02 8.11
C GLY A 260 -7.41 -11.77 6.86
N VAL A 261 -7.11 -11.28 5.64
CA VAL A 261 -7.65 -11.90 4.42
C VAL A 261 -7.19 -13.34 4.22
N CYS A 262 -8.06 -14.18 3.66
CA CYS A 262 -7.70 -15.54 3.25
C CYS A 262 -7.05 -15.52 1.85
N LEU A 263 -5.76 -15.89 1.77
CA LEU A 263 -5.04 -16.01 0.50
C LEU A 263 -4.95 -17.44 -0.04
N SER A 264 -5.21 -18.46 0.80
CA SER A 264 -5.05 -19.87 0.43
C SER A 264 -6.10 -20.37 -0.56
N GLU A 265 -7.24 -19.70 -0.63
CA GLU A 265 -8.37 -20.09 -1.49
C GLU A 265 -8.33 -19.44 -2.87
N LEU A 266 -7.41 -18.50 -3.10
CA LEU A 266 -7.32 -17.78 -4.36
C LEU A 266 -6.78 -18.67 -5.48
N THR A 267 -7.51 -18.71 -6.59
CA THR A 267 -7.01 -19.20 -7.87
C THR A 267 -5.79 -18.40 -8.33
N GLU A 268 -5.03 -18.93 -9.29
CA GLU A 268 -3.86 -18.22 -9.84
C GLU A 268 -4.25 -16.85 -10.44
N LYS A 269 -5.44 -16.79 -11.06
CA LYS A 269 -5.99 -15.59 -11.67
C LYS A 269 -6.40 -14.54 -10.65
N GLU A 270 -7.13 -14.94 -9.61
CA GLU A 270 -7.47 -14.06 -8.49
C GLU A 270 -6.23 -13.55 -7.76
N ARG A 271 -5.23 -14.42 -7.58
CA ARG A 271 -3.96 -14.05 -6.97
C ARG A 271 -3.22 -12.99 -7.77
N LEU A 272 -3.18 -13.12 -9.10
CA LEU A 272 -2.64 -12.10 -10.00
C LEU A 272 -3.36 -10.76 -9.82
N VAL A 273 -4.69 -10.77 -9.88
CA VAL A 273 -5.53 -9.57 -9.70
C VAL A 273 -5.27 -8.91 -8.36
N PHE A 274 -5.32 -9.69 -7.28
CA PHE A 274 -5.11 -9.22 -5.92
C PHE A 274 -3.74 -8.54 -5.77
N PHE A 275 -2.67 -9.21 -6.17
CA PHE A 275 -1.31 -8.70 -5.96
C PHE A 275 -0.95 -7.54 -6.89
N VAL A 276 -1.45 -7.49 -8.13
CA VAL A 276 -1.30 -6.29 -8.99
C VAL A 276 -2.02 -5.09 -8.36
N ASN A 277 -3.26 -5.28 -7.91
CA ASN A 277 -4.01 -4.21 -7.25
C ASN A 277 -3.31 -3.74 -5.96
N MET A 278 -2.80 -4.68 -5.16
CA MET A 278 -2.06 -4.38 -3.93
C MET A 278 -0.73 -3.67 -4.17
N TYR A 279 0.02 -4.05 -5.20
CA TYR A 279 1.26 -3.35 -5.59
C TYR A 279 0.95 -1.87 -5.88
N ASN A 280 -0.02 -1.61 -6.75
CA ASN A 280 -0.38 -0.24 -7.13
C ASN A 280 -0.93 0.55 -5.93
N ALA A 281 -1.75 -0.07 -5.07
CA ALA A 281 -2.31 0.57 -3.89
C ALA A 281 -1.23 0.90 -2.86
N LEU A 282 -0.32 -0.04 -2.58
CA LEU A 282 0.81 0.16 -1.68
C LEU A 282 1.75 1.24 -2.20
N CYS A 283 2.03 1.25 -3.51
CA CYS A 283 2.88 2.26 -4.15
C CYS A 283 2.29 3.66 -3.93
N LEU A 284 1.01 3.85 -4.23
CA LEU A 284 0.34 5.14 -3.99
C LEU A 284 0.34 5.53 -2.51
N HIS A 285 0.04 4.60 -1.60
CA HIS A 285 0.06 4.87 -0.16
C HIS A 285 1.47 5.30 0.29
N ALA A 286 2.50 4.59 -0.15
CA ALA A 286 3.89 4.91 0.11
C ALA A 286 4.28 6.29 -0.40
N HIS A 287 3.88 6.66 -1.63
CA HIS A 287 4.11 8.00 -2.18
C HIS A 287 3.41 9.09 -1.35
N ILE A 288 2.16 8.88 -0.91
CA ILE A 288 1.44 9.85 -0.06
C ILE A 288 2.13 10.05 1.28
N THR A 289 2.61 8.98 1.91
CA THR A 289 3.16 9.02 3.27
C THR A 289 4.62 9.41 3.33
N HIS A 290 5.43 8.98 2.36
CA HIS A 290 6.89 9.13 2.36
C HIS A 290 7.41 10.06 1.25
N GLY A 291 6.53 10.46 0.32
CA GLY A 291 6.92 11.18 -0.89
C GLY A 291 7.67 10.29 -1.89
N PRO A 292 7.90 10.81 -3.11
CA PRO A 292 8.58 10.05 -4.15
C PRO A 292 10.08 9.93 -3.86
N PRO A 293 10.69 8.75 -4.11
CA PRO A 293 12.13 8.58 -3.93
C PRO A 293 12.92 9.36 -4.98
N THR A 294 13.74 10.31 -4.53
CA THR A 294 14.51 11.21 -5.40
C THR A 294 15.92 10.72 -5.76
N SER A 295 16.40 9.63 -5.14
CA SER A 295 17.72 9.05 -5.42
C SER A 295 17.66 7.53 -5.51
N PHE A 296 18.69 6.92 -6.10
CA PHE A 296 18.80 5.47 -6.23
C PHE A 296 18.68 4.74 -4.87
N PHE A 297 19.42 5.20 -3.85
CA PHE A 297 19.37 4.57 -2.54
C PHE A 297 18.00 4.75 -1.86
N LYS A 298 17.41 5.95 -1.94
CA LYS A 298 16.05 6.19 -1.43
C LYS A 298 15.03 5.31 -2.13
N ARG A 299 15.20 5.09 -3.43
CA ARG A 299 14.35 4.18 -4.22
C ARG A 299 14.50 2.75 -3.75
N TRP A 300 15.75 2.28 -3.59
CA TRP A 300 16.02 0.94 -3.08
C TRP A 300 15.36 0.69 -1.71
N VAL A 301 15.48 1.64 -0.78
CA VAL A 301 14.80 1.55 0.52
C VAL A 301 13.27 1.58 0.35
N PHE A 302 12.74 2.51 -0.46
CA PHE A 302 11.30 2.66 -0.69
C PHE A 302 10.63 1.35 -1.13
N PHE A 303 11.17 0.70 -2.16
CA PHE A 303 10.57 -0.51 -2.73
C PHE A 303 10.75 -1.77 -1.86
N ARG A 304 11.78 -1.80 -1.01
CA ARG A 304 12.13 -2.96 -0.18
C ARG A 304 11.62 -2.93 1.24
N SER A 305 11.41 -1.73 1.78
CA SER A 305 11.10 -1.56 3.20
C SER A 305 9.63 -1.31 3.46
N LEU A 306 8.96 -0.54 2.59
CA LEU A 306 7.55 -0.18 2.77
C LEU A 306 6.64 -1.35 2.39
N CYS A 307 5.77 -1.73 3.32
CA CYS A 307 5.01 -2.98 3.26
C CYS A 307 3.52 -2.78 3.57
N TYR A 308 2.72 -3.73 3.11
CA TYR A 308 1.47 -4.10 3.77
C TYR A 308 1.60 -5.43 4.48
N ARG A 309 0.97 -5.54 5.65
CA ARG A 309 0.68 -6.81 6.30
C ARG A 309 -0.57 -7.41 5.68
N ILE A 310 -0.41 -8.54 5.01
CA ILE A 310 -1.47 -9.27 4.32
C ILE A 310 -1.49 -10.71 4.86
N ALA A 311 -2.64 -11.16 5.38
CA ALA A 311 -2.77 -12.50 5.97
C ALA A 311 -1.67 -12.82 7.00
N GLY A 312 -1.34 -11.83 7.85
CA GLY A 312 -0.29 -11.93 8.86
C GLY A 312 1.17 -11.86 8.35
N LEU A 313 1.42 -11.77 7.03
CA LEU A 313 2.76 -11.66 6.45
C LEU A 313 3.02 -10.27 5.89
N ASP A 314 4.26 -9.79 5.99
CA ASP A 314 4.65 -8.48 5.48
C ASP A 314 5.14 -8.60 4.03
N PHE A 315 4.47 -7.88 3.13
CA PHE A 315 4.76 -7.82 1.70
C PHE A 315 5.20 -6.40 1.31
N SER A 316 6.46 -6.27 0.91
CA SER A 316 6.99 -5.06 0.27
C SER A 316 6.61 -4.98 -1.21
N LEU A 317 6.87 -3.84 -1.87
CA LEU A 317 6.69 -3.72 -3.31
C LEU A 317 7.58 -4.72 -4.07
N ASP A 318 8.84 -4.87 -3.67
CA ASP A 318 9.76 -5.88 -4.23
C ASP A 318 9.24 -7.32 -4.00
N ASP A 319 8.67 -7.61 -2.83
CA ASP A 319 8.10 -8.92 -2.54
C ASP A 319 6.93 -9.25 -3.46
N ILE A 320 6.04 -8.28 -3.69
CA ILE A 320 4.90 -8.46 -4.58
C ILE A 320 5.38 -8.59 -6.03
N GLU A 321 6.19 -7.66 -6.52
CA GLU A 321 6.63 -7.67 -7.91
C GLU A 321 7.55 -8.84 -8.20
N HIS A 322 8.69 -8.93 -7.52
CA HIS A 322 9.74 -9.89 -7.86
C HIS A 322 9.50 -11.27 -7.27
N GLY A 323 8.95 -11.32 -6.06
CA GLY A 323 8.65 -12.55 -5.35
C GLY A 323 7.41 -13.25 -5.88
N ILE A 324 6.27 -12.55 -5.89
CA ILE A 324 4.96 -13.14 -6.23
C ILE A 324 4.70 -13.12 -7.73
N LEU A 325 4.58 -11.92 -8.32
CA LEU A 325 4.14 -11.74 -9.70
C LEU A 325 5.17 -12.24 -10.71
N ARG A 326 6.46 -12.02 -10.44
CA ARG A 326 7.55 -12.52 -11.28
C ARG A 326 8.04 -13.91 -10.90
N CYS A 327 7.27 -14.69 -10.14
CA CYS A 327 7.63 -16.08 -9.80
C CYS A 327 9.03 -16.20 -9.15
N ASN A 328 9.34 -15.31 -8.21
CA ASN A 328 10.61 -15.24 -7.48
C ASN A 328 11.86 -15.14 -8.38
N ARG A 329 11.76 -14.42 -9.50
CA ARG A 329 12.89 -14.09 -10.38
C ARG A 329 13.82 -13.08 -9.73
N PHE A 330 15.02 -12.95 -10.29
CA PHE A 330 15.99 -11.97 -9.81
C PHE A 330 15.48 -10.54 -10.05
N PRO A 331 15.50 -9.67 -9.02
CA PRO A 331 15.30 -8.24 -9.18
C PRO A 331 16.32 -7.67 -10.18
N PRO A 332 15.95 -6.69 -11.04
CA PRO A 332 16.92 -6.01 -11.90
C PRO A 332 18.04 -5.33 -11.10
N SER A 333 17.72 -4.85 -9.89
CA SER A 333 18.65 -4.23 -8.94
C SER A 333 19.58 -5.23 -8.24
N LEU A 334 19.22 -6.51 -8.17
CA LEU A 334 19.97 -7.59 -7.51
C LEU A 334 19.94 -8.89 -8.32
N ARG A 335 20.74 -8.95 -9.39
CA ARG A 335 20.76 -10.11 -10.32
C ARG A 335 21.40 -11.40 -9.77
N PHE A 336 21.81 -11.43 -8.50
CA PHE A 336 22.50 -12.56 -7.88
C PHE A 336 21.75 -13.16 -6.68
N MET A 337 20.64 -12.54 -6.23
CA MET A 337 19.80 -13.09 -5.16
C MET A 337 18.32 -13.02 -5.55
N ARG A 338 17.60 -14.12 -5.30
CA ARG A 338 16.14 -14.14 -5.43
C ARG A 338 15.50 -13.34 -4.30
N GLN A 339 14.28 -12.88 -4.53
CA GLN A 339 13.55 -12.07 -3.55
C GLN A 339 13.18 -12.88 -2.31
N PHE A 340 12.73 -14.12 -2.49
CA PHE A 340 12.41 -15.06 -1.43
C PHE A 340 13.42 -16.20 -1.37
N ARG A 341 13.74 -16.59 -0.14
CA ARG A 341 14.47 -17.83 0.16
C ARG A 341 13.53 -19.03 0.00
N SER A 342 14.09 -20.24 -0.07
CA SER A 342 13.30 -21.47 -0.23
C SER A 342 12.39 -21.77 0.97
N ASP A 343 12.75 -21.28 2.15
CA ASP A 343 12.02 -21.43 3.41
C ASP A 343 11.09 -20.25 3.74
N ASP A 344 11.02 -19.24 2.86
CA ASP A 344 10.16 -18.08 3.08
C ASP A 344 8.67 -18.48 2.96
N PRO A 345 7.82 -18.19 3.97
CA PRO A 345 6.42 -18.57 3.95
C PRO A 345 5.61 -17.91 2.82
N LYS A 346 6.11 -16.81 2.22
CA LYS A 346 5.46 -16.15 1.07
C LYS A 346 5.58 -16.95 -0.22
N THR A 347 6.49 -17.92 -0.30
CA THR A 347 6.69 -18.76 -1.50
C THR A 347 5.43 -19.53 -1.92
N LYS A 348 4.56 -19.90 -0.97
CA LYS A 348 3.28 -20.58 -1.27
C LYS A 348 2.29 -19.74 -2.07
N TYR A 349 2.48 -18.42 -2.12
CA TYR A 349 1.62 -17.50 -2.84
C TYR A 349 2.22 -17.07 -4.19
N MET A 350 3.34 -17.65 -4.61
CA MET A 350 3.91 -17.34 -5.93
C MET A 350 2.95 -17.74 -7.05
N LEU A 351 2.99 -17.01 -8.17
CA LEU A 351 2.40 -17.50 -9.41
C LEU A 351 3.24 -18.64 -9.99
N SER A 352 2.61 -19.53 -10.76
CA SER A 352 3.31 -20.69 -11.35
C SER A 352 4.06 -20.32 -12.63
N ASN A 353 3.52 -19.37 -13.40
CA ASN A 353 4.06 -18.95 -14.69
C ASN A 353 4.26 -17.44 -14.74
N ILE A 354 5.37 -17.03 -15.34
CA ILE A 354 5.63 -15.61 -15.61
C ILE A 354 4.77 -15.15 -16.78
N ASP A 355 4.05 -14.06 -16.57
CA ASP A 355 3.38 -13.31 -17.63
C ASP A 355 4.07 -11.96 -17.80
N GLY A 356 4.75 -11.74 -18.93
CA GLY A 356 5.42 -10.47 -19.21
C GLY A 356 4.49 -9.26 -19.24
N ARG A 357 3.16 -9.47 -19.39
CA ARG A 357 2.16 -8.39 -19.43
C ARG A 357 2.00 -7.67 -18.09
N ILE A 358 2.43 -8.28 -16.98
CA ILE A 358 2.34 -7.66 -15.64
C ILE A 358 3.03 -6.29 -15.58
N HIS A 359 4.11 -6.12 -16.35
CA HIS A 359 4.90 -4.87 -16.41
C HIS A 359 4.14 -3.68 -17.01
N PHE A 360 2.98 -3.93 -17.64
CA PHE A 360 2.12 -2.89 -18.20
C PHE A 360 0.89 -2.59 -17.33
N VAL A 361 0.77 -3.25 -16.17
CA VAL A 361 -0.33 -3.02 -15.21
C VAL A 361 0.14 -2.70 -13.79
N ILE A 362 1.44 -2.83 -13.49
CA ILE A 362 2.06 -2.32 -12.26
C ILE A 362 2.77 -0.99 -12.52
N SER A 363 2.67 -0.03 -11.60
CA SER A 363 3.24 1.31 -11.74
C SER A 363 4.05 1.70 -10.50
N ALA A 364 5.32 2.05 -10.70
CA ALA A 364 6.19 2.61 -9.66
C ALA A 364 5.91 4.11 -9.39
N GLY A 365 4.93 4.69 -10.07
CA GLY A 365 4.52 6.09 -9.93
C GLY A 365 5.43 7.08 -10.67
N THR A 366 6.11 6.64 -11.73
CA THR A 366 7.00 7.46 -12.55
C THR A 366 6.39 7.83 -13.91
N ARG A 367 6.94 8.86 -14.57
CA ARG A 367 6.43 9.36 -15.86
C ARG A 367 6.47 8.32 -16.98
N SER A 368 7.48 7.46 -16.98
CA SER A 368 7.63 6.38 -17.96
C SER A 368 6.80 5.13 -17.63
N ASP A 369 6.15 5.06 -16.47
CA ASP A 369 5.34 3.90 -16.09
C ASP A 369 4.00 3.84 -16.82
N PRO A 370 3.43 2.63 -16.99
CA PRO A 370 2.06 2.49 -17.48
C PRO A 370 1.05 3.19 -16.56
N PRO A 371 -0.11 3.59 -17.11
CA PRO A 371 -1.20 4.11 -16.29
C PRO A 371 -1.75 3.03 -15.36
N ILE A 372 -2.07 3.42 -14.12
CA ILE A 372 -2.68 2.53 -13.13
C ILE A 372 -4.06 2.07 -13.60
N ARG A 373 -4.25 0.75 -13.56
CA ARG A 373 -5.51 0.05 -13.90
C ARG A 373 -5.98 -0.74 -12.68
N ILE A 374 -7.30 -0.84 -12.53
CA ILE A 374 -7.94 -1.58 -11.44
C ILE A 374 -8.41 -2.90 -12.02
N LEU A 375 -7.71 -3.98 -11.69
CA LEU A 375 -8.02 -5.30 -12.21
C LEU A 375 -9.20 -5.93 -11.47
N GLU A 376 -10.02 -6.65 -12.23
CA GLU A 376 -11.07 -7.55 -11.76
C GLU A 376 -10.75 -8.95 -12.29
N GLU A 377 -11.27 -9.99 -11.63
CA GLU A 377 -11.12 -11.35 -12.13
C GLU A 377 -11.81 -11.47 -13.50
N GLU A 378 -13.04 -10.98 -13.62
CA GLU A 378 -13.73 -10.92 -14.89
C GLU A 378 -13.01 -9.96 -15.84
N GLY A 379 -12.54 -10.48 -16.96
CA GLY A 379 -11.88 -9.68 -18.00
C GLY A 379 -10.39 -9.40 -17.77
N VAL A 380 -9.72 -10.03 -16.80
CA VAL A 380 -8.28 -9.73 -16.52
C VAL A 380 -7.39 -9.97 -17.75
N GLU A 381 -7.70 -10.97 -18.58
CA GLU A 381 -6.89 -11.33 -19.74
C GLU A 381 -6.97 -10.25 -20.82
N GLU A 382 -8.18 -9.76 -21.06
CA GLU A 382 -8.47 -8.65 -21.96
C GLU A 382 -7.85 -7.36 -21.44
N GLU A 383 -7.91 -7.09 -20.14
CA GLU A 383 -7.33 -5.90 -19.52
C GLU A 383 -5.79 -5.91 -19.60
N LEU A 384 -5.15 -7.06 -19.35
CA LEU A 384 -3.70 -7.24 -19.54
C LEU A 384 -3.30 -7.04 -21.00
N HIS A 385 -4.07 -7.61 -21.93
CA HIS A 385 -3.84 -7.46 -23.37
C HIS A 385 -3.96 -5.99 -23.78
N PHE A 386 -5.05 -5.33 -23.41
CA PHE A 386 -5.32 -3.94 -23.77
C PHE A 386 -4.33 -2.97 -23.11
N ALA A 387 -3.92 -3.20 -21.87
CA ALA A 387 -2.88 -2.41 -21.20
C ALA A 387 -1.53 -2.51 -21.95
N THR A 388 -1.17 -3.72 -22.38
CA THR A 388 0.05 -3.98 -23.14
C THR A 388 -0.02 -3.31 -24.53
N GLU A 389 -1.13 -3.49 -25.24
CA GLU A 389 -1.37 -2.87 -26.56
C GLU A 389 -1.31 -1.34 -26.48
N GLU A 390 -2.04 -0.72 -25.54
CA GLU A 390 -2.05 0.73 -25.36
C GLU A 390 -0.64 1.27 -25.07
N PHE A 391 0.09 0.63 -24.15
CA PHE A 391 1.43 1.09 -23.77
C PHE A 391 2.45 0.95 -24.90
N LEU A 392 2.46 -0.19 -25.60
CA LEU A 392 3.42 -0.44 -26.67
C LEU A 392 3.19 0.46 -27.89
N ASN A 393 1.93 0.76 -28.24
CA ASN A 393 1.65 1.68 -29.35
C ASN A 393 2.03 3.14 -29.04
N GLN A 394 2.18 3.51 -27.76
CA GLN A 394 2.67 4.84 -27.38
C GLN A 394 4.20 4.95 -27.36
N SER A 395 4.89 3.84 -27.08
CA SER A 395 6.32 3.81 -26.76
C SER A 395 7.20 3.21 -27.86
N VAL A 396 6.73 2.20 -28.58
CA VAL A 396 7.52 1.52 -29.62
C VAL A 396 7.69 2.42 -30.84
N ARG A 397 8.94 2.55 -31.30
CA ARG A 397 9.28 3.25 -32.55
C ARG A 397 10.00 2.32 -33.50
N ILE A 398 9.60 2.29 -34.75
CA ILE A 398 10.15 1.39 -35.77
C ILE A 398 10.73 2.23 -36.91
N SER A 399 11.99 1.97 -37.25
CA SER A 399 12.70 2.60 -38.35
C SER A 399 13.20 1.54 -39.33
N LYS A 400 12.51 1.39 -40.46
CA LYS A 400 12.91 0.44 -41.51
C LYS A 400 14.21 0.84 -42.19
N GLU A 401 14.44 2.14 -42.37
CA GLU A 401 15.66 2.68 -43.00
C GLU A 401 16.92 2.37 -42.18
N GLN A 402 16.83 2.50 -40.85
CA GLN A 402 17.93 2.20 -39.94
C GLN A 402 17.97 0.73 -39.51
N ASN A 403 17.00 -0.07 -39.95
CA ASN A 403 16.74 -1.42 -39.45
C ASN A 403 16.73 -1.50 -37.92
N GLU A 404 16.01 -0.58 -37.27
CA GLU A 404 16.02 -0.40 -35.81
C GLU A 404 14.60 -0.39 -35.23
N VAL A 405 14.44 -1.02 -34.06
CA VAL A 405 13.24 -0.96 -33.23
C VAL A 405 13.63 -0.41 -31.86
N VAL A 406 13.03 0.72 -31.48
CA VAL A 406 13.18 1.32 -30.15
C VAL A 406 12.07 0.76 -29.24
N LEU A 407 12.46 0.12 -28.16
CA LEU A 407 11.57 -0.50 -27.17
C LEU A 407 11.63 0.21 -25.80
N PRO A 408 10.57 0.09 -24.99
CA PRO A 408 10.57 0.48 -23.58
C PRO A 408 11.72 -0.11 -22.77
N LYS A 409 12.20 0.64 -21.78
CA LYS A 409 13.28 0.17 -20.88
C LYS A 409 12.91 -1.08 -20.08
N ILE A 410 11.61 -1.34 -19.91
CA ILE A 410 11.03 -2.55 -19.30
C ILE A 410 11.65 -3.82 -19.92
N PHE A 411 11.75 -3.90 -21.25
CA PHE A 411 12.31 -5.06 -21.94
C PHE A 411 13.81 -5.26 -21.69
N SER A 412 14.52 -4.23 -21.23
CA SER A 412 15.94 -4.30 -20.86
C SER A 412 16.12 -4.73 -19.40
N TRP A 413 15.35 -4.15 -18.48
CA TRP A 413 15.44 -4.47 -17.05
C TRP A 413 14.95 -5.87 -16.73
N TYR A 414 13.82 -6.24 -17.34
CA TYR A 414 13.09 -7.49 -17.12
C TYR A 414 13.25 -8.47 -18.27
N SER A 415 14.41 -8.47 -18.94
CA SER A 415 14.67 -9.30 -20.11
C SER A 415 14.41 -10.81 -19.90
N ASP A 416 14.51 -11.30 -18.66
CA ASP A 416 14.23 -12.70 -18.30
C ASP A 416 12.74 -13.06 -18.27
N ASP A 417 11.85 -12.05 -18.31
CA ASP A 417 10.40 -12.21 -18.27
C ASP A 417 9.78 -12.24 -19.68
N PHE A 418 10.62 -12.02 -20.71
CA PHE A 418 10.21 -11.99 -22.12
C PHE A 418 10.97 -13.04 -22.95
N PRO A 419 10.54 -13.31 -24.20
CA PRO A 419 11.27 -14.21 -25.09
C PRO A 419 12.73 -13.76 -25.32
N ARG A 420 13.67 -14.72 -25.21
CA ARG A 420 15.12 -14.42 -25.12
C ARG A 420 15.78 -13.99 -26.43
N THR A 421 15.23 -14.37 -27.58
CA THR A 421 15.82 -14.01 -28.88
C THR A 421 15.18 -12.73 -29.42
N VAL A 422 15.97 -11.90 -30.12
CA VAL A 422 15.48 -10.67 -30.76
C VAL A 422 14.26 -10.95 -31.64
N HIS A 423 14.33 -11.97 -32.50
CA HIS A 423 13.22 -12.33 -33.37
C HIS A 423 11.96 -12.76 -32.59
N SER A 424 12.10 -13.61 -31.56
CA SER A 424 10.95 -14.01 -30.74
C SER A 424 10.36 -12.85 -29.93
N LEU A 425 11.21 -11.94 -29.46
CA LEU A 425 10.79 -10.75 -28.72
C LEU A 425 10.01 -9.79 -29.63
N LEU A 426 10.52 -9.52 -30.82
CA LEU A 426 9.83 -8.65 -31.78
C LEU A 426 8.52 -9.27 -32.27
N ARG A 427 8.43 -10.60 -32.41
CA ARG A 427 7.15 -11.29 -32.65
C ARG A 427 6.19 -11.23 -31.47
N TRP A 428 6.70 -11.15 -30.25
CA TRP A 428 5.86 -10.93 -29.07
C TRP A 428 5.30 -9.50 -29.10
N VAL A 429 6.15 -8.49 -29.32
CA VAL A 429 5.74 -7.09 -29.45
C VAL A 429 4.73 -6.89 -30.58
N LEU A 430 4.95 -7.53 -31.73
CA LEU A 430 4.09 -7.46 -32.91
C LEU A 430 2.61 -7.76 -32.61
N GLN A 431 2.33 -8.68 -31.69
CA GLN A 431 0.95 -9.09 -31.34
C GLN A 431 0.13 -7.97 -30.70
N TYR A 432 0.80 -6.88 -30.29
CA TYR A 432 0.21 -5.76 -29.56
C TYR A 432 0.37 -4.44 -30.32
N LEU A 433 0.79 -4.45 -31.59
CA LEU A 433 0.93 -3.23 -32.39
C LEU A 433 -0.29 -3.03 -33.29
N TYR A 434 -0.67 -1.76 -33.47
CA TYR A 434 -1.70 -1.39 -34.44
C TYR A 434 -1.23 -1.63 -35.88
N SER A 435 -2.21 -1.78 -36.77
CA SER A 435 -2.06 -2.26 -38.15
C SER A 435 -0.84 -1.75 -38.90
N ASP A 436 -0.56 -0.44 -38.90
CA ASP A 436 0.54 0.12 -39.69
C ASP A 436 1.92 -0.21 -39.10
N ALA A 437 2.08 -0.05 -37.79
CA ALA A 437 3.31 -0.43 -37.09
C ALA A 437 3.54 -1.94 -37.14
N ALA A 438 2.47 -2.73 -36.99
CA ALA A 438 2.53 -4.18 -37.08
C ALA A 438 2.97 -4.66 -38.47
N LYS A 439 2.35 -4.14 -39.54
CA LYS A 439 2.75 -4.47 -40.92
C LYS A 439 4.20 -4.09 -41.20
N LEU A 440 4.64 -2.93 -40.70
CA LEU A 440 6.02 -2.47 -40.88
C LEU A 440 6.99 -3.44 -40.21
N LEU A 441 6.75 -3.80 -38.94
CA LEU A 441 7.59 -4.74 -38.20
C LEU A 441 7.56 -6.14 -38.81
N GLU A 442 6.39 -6.65 -39.19
CA GLU A 442 6.24 -7.93 -39.89
C GLU A 442 7.09 -7.96 -41.17
N SER A 443 7.07 -6.87 -41.96
CA SER A 443 7.90 -6.77 -43.18
C SER A 443 9.41 -6.80 -42.88
N MET A 444 9.84 -6.30 -41.73
CA MET A 444 11.24 -6.34 -41.30
C MET A 444 11.63 -7.74 -40.80
N LEU A 445 10.71 -8.47 -40.18
CA LEU A 445 10.95 -9.82 -39.65
C LEU A 445 10.92 -10.92 -40.72
N GLN A 446 10.36 -10.64 -41.91
CA GLN A 446 10.40 -11.56 -43.05
C GLN A 446 11.81 -11.71 -43.64
N ASP A 447 12.64 -10.67 -43.56
CA ASP A 447 14.03 -10.71 -44.00
C ASP A 447 14.91 -11.40 -42.94
N LYS A 448 15.07 -12.72 -43.08
CA LYS A 448 15.85 -13.55 -42.14
C LYS A 448 17.34 -13.20 -42.10
N GLU A 449 17.86 -12.49 -43.10
CA GLU A 449 19.27 -12.10 -43.14
C GLU A 449 19.53 -10.76 -42.44
N LYS A 450 18.48 -9.97 -42.18
CA LYS A 450 18.58 -8.63 -41.56
C LYS A 450 17.74 -8.52 -40.29
N VAL A 451 18.19 -9.18 -39.22
CA VAL A 451 17.57 -9.04 -37.89
C VAL A 451 17.62 -7.56 -37.43
N PRO A 452 16.48 -6.95 -37.06
CA PRO A 452 16.46 -5.56 -36.60
C PRO A 452 17.30 -5.35 -35.33
N ASN A 453 18.00 -4.21 -35.25
CA ASN A 453 18.68 -3.79 -34.03
C ASN A 453 17.65 -3.31 -32.99
N ILE A 454 17.85 -3.65 -31.72
CA ILE A 454 17.02 -3.16 -30.63
C ILE A 454 17.74 -2.03 -29.90
N ARG A 455 17.07 -0.88 -29.79
CA ARG A 455 17.46 0.21 -28.89
C ARG A 455 16.43 0.32 -27.77
N TYR A 456 16.85 0.77 -26.60
CA TYR A 456 15.93 1.05 -25.49
C TYR A 456 15.81 2.54 -25.24
N GLU A 457 14.59 3.02 -25.02
CA GLU A 457 14.34 4.41 -24.66
C GLU A 457 14.95 4.78 -23.30
N ASN A 458 15.13 6.09 -23.07
CA ASN A 458 15.50 6.59 -21.75
C ASN A 458 14.29 6.55 -20.82
N PHE A 459 14.52 6.09 -19.59
CA PHE A 459 13.46 6.03 -18.59
C PHE A 459 13.43 7.31 -17.76
N ASP A 460 12.26 7.91 -17.65
CA ASP A 460 12.05 9.11 -16.85
C ASP A 460 11.51 8.77 -15.45
N TRP A 461 12.37 9.02 -14.47
CA TRP A 461 12.13 8.77 -13.05
C TRP A 461 11.34 9.86 -12.32
N ARG A 462 10.91 10.92 -12.99
CA ARG A 462 10.07 11.97 -12.39
C ARG A 462 8.78 11.34 -11.86
N SER A 463 8.40 11.72 -10.64
CA SER A 463 7.18 11.22 -10.00
C SER A 463 5.96 11.77 -10.71
N GLU A 464 5.21 10.87 -11.34
CA GLU A 464 4.08 11.19 -12.20
C GLU A 464 3.22 9.94 -12.34
N ALA A 465 2.55 9.55 -11.24
CA ALA A 465 1.59 8.46 -11.29
C ALA A 465 0.42 8.86 -12.22
N ARG A 466 0.24 8.10 -13.30
CA ARG A 466 -0.84 8.32 -14.27
C ARG A 466 -1.99 7.38 -13.98
N PHE A 467 -3.21 7.91 -14.04
CA PHE A 467 -4.43 7.11 -13.91
C PHE A 467 -5.14 7.08 -15.26
N ASN A 468 -5.71 5.94 -15.63
CA ASN A 468 -6.72 5.95 -16.67
C ASN A 468 -8.02 6.56 -16.09
N SER A 469 -8.10 7.89 -16.09
CA SER A 469 -9.16 8.66 -15.42
C SER A 469 -10.57 8.26 -15.88
N ALA A 470 -10.73 7.83 -17.13
CA ALA A 470 -12.00 7.31 -17.64
C ALA A 470 -12.39 5.98 -16.99
N ILE A 471 -11.44 5.05 -16.84
CA ILE A 471 -11.67 3.76 -16.17
C ILE A 471 -11.99 3.98 -14.70
N VAL A 472 -11.20 4.81 -14.00
CA VAL A 472 -11.40 5.11 -12.57
C VAL A 472 -12.80 5.73 -12.34
N ARG A 473 -13.23 6.68 -13.18
CA ARG A 473 -14.57 7.29 -13.10
C ARG A 473 -15.70 6.31 -13.40
N ARG A 474 -15.52 5.38 -14.35
CA ARG A 474 -16.52 4.32 -14.65
C ARG A 474 -16.66 3.35 -13.48
N LYS A 475 -15.56 2.90 -12.90
CA LYS A 475 -15.56 2.01 -11.72
C LYS A 475 -16.23 2.67 -10.52
N ARG A 476 -15.98 3.96 -10.27
CA ARG A 476 -16.69 4.73 -9.23
C ARG A 476 -18.20 4.68 -9.38
N LYS A 477 -18.72 5.00 -10.58
CA LYS A 477 -20.17 4.98 -10.85
C LYS A 477 -20.78 3.59 -10.65
N ARG A 478 -20.03 2.53 -10.98
CA ARG A 478 -20.46 1.14 -10.73
C ARG A 478 -20.56 0.86 -9.24
N MET A 479 -19.53 1.19 -8.45
CA MET A 479 -19.56 1.00 -6.99
C MET A 479 -20.67 1.80 -6.31
N GLU A 480 -20.93 3.04 -6.74
CA GLU A 480 -22.03 3.85 -6.21
C GLU A 480 -23.40 3.21 -6.48
N ARG A 481 -23.60 2.61 -7.66
CA ARG A 481 -24.82 1.87 -8.01
C ARG A 481 -24.97 0.58 -7.22
N GLU A 482 -23.89 -0.19 -7.07
CA GLU A 482 -23.88 -1.41 -6.27
C GLU A 482 -24.23 -1.11 -4.80
N LYS A 483 -23.66 -0.02 -4.25
CA LYS A 483 -24.00 0.46 -2.90
C LYS A 483 -25.47 0.88 -2.80
N GLN A 484 -25.99 1.62 -3.77
CA GLN A 484 -27.40 2.00 -3.79
C GLN A 484 -28.34 0.80 -3.90
N GLN A 485 -28.00 -0.20 -4.71
CA GLN A 485 -28.79 -1.43 -4.82
C GLN A 485 -28.78 -2.24 -3.52
N MET A 486 -27.64 -2.34 -2.84
CA MET A 486 -27.57 -2.98 -1.52
C MET A 486 -28.43 -2.26 -0.48
N LEU A 487 -28.38 -0.92 -0.43
CA LEU A 487 -29.23 -0.12 0.47
C LEU A 487 -30.72 -0.32 0.19
N LEU A 488 -31.13 -0.32 -1.09
CA LEU A 488 -32.52 -0.57 -1.48
C LEU A 488 -32.99 -1.98 -1.12
N GLN A 489 -32.12 -2.98 -1.25
CA GLN A 489 -32.44 -4.34 -0.81
C GLN A 489 -32.60 -4.41 0.71
N MET A 490 -31.77 -3.70 1.49
CA MET A 490 -31.89 -3.65 2.96
C MET A 490 -33.19 -2.98 3.42
N ASP A 491 -33.62 -1.92 2.74
CA ASP A 491 -34.90 -1.25 3.00
C ASP A 491 -36.13 -2.11 2.62
N GLU A 492 -35.99 -3.07 1.69
CA GLU A 492 -37.06 -4.04 1.35
C GLU A 492 -37.16 -5.21 2.34
N PHE A 493 -36.12 -5.45 3.15
CA PHE A 493 -36.07 -6.52 4.17
C PHE A 493 -36.32 -6.02 5.61
N SER A 494 -36.39 -4.71 5.83
CA SER A 494 -36.76 -4.06 7.10
C SER A 494 -38.24 -3.67 7.11
#